data_AF-A0A9Q5ZXS9-F1
#
_entry.id   AF-A0A9Q5ZXS9-F1
#
_cell.length_a   1.000
_cell.length_b   1.000
_cell.length_c   1.000
_cell.angle_alpha   90.00
_cell.angle_beta   90.00
_cell.angle_gamma   90.00
#
_symmetry.space_group_name_H-M   'P 1'
#
loop_
_entity.id
_entity.type
_entity.pdbx_description
1 polymer ?
#
loop_
_entity_poly.entity_id
_entity_poly.type
_entity_poly.pdbx_seq_one_letter_code
_entity_poly.pdbx_strand_id
1 'polypeptide(L)'
;MKIFRPLWRDGAFLVPQQFQQQARWDAHVADTVSRMALAHPWGVLRAEFDASALTLSRLNATRLIVRFADGTLIDTELADILPPVRDVSDVMQDSVEVLLALPLLSASGGNLDDGQESARPRRWRAEQVTVQELAGHERSEL
;
A
#
# COMPACT_ATOMS: atom_id res chain seq x y z
N MET A 1 -10.91 12.72 7.43
CA MET A 1 -11.37 13.02 6.04
C MET A 1 -12.74 12.36 5.82
N LYS A 2 -13.68 13.00 5.11
CA LYS A 2 -14.98 12.39 4.81
C LYS A 2 -14.85 11.26 3.77
N ILE A 3 -15.70 10.24 3.89
CA ILE A 3 -15.90 9.18 2.89
C ILE A 3 -17.29 9.39 2.28
N PHE A 4 -17.38 9.41 0.95
CA PHE A 4 -18.62 9.66 0.23
C PHE A 4 -19.16 8.37 -0.36
N ARG A 5 -20.10 7.72 0.34
CA ARG A 5 -20.70 6.47 -0.16
C ARG A 5 -21.46 6.73 -1.47
N PRO A 6 -21.11 6.03 -2.57
CA PRO A 6 -21.72 6.28 -3.86
C PRO A 6 -23.18 5.79 -3.87
N LEU A 7 -24.01 6.48 -4.64
CA LEU A 7 -25.35 6.01 -4.99
C LEU A 7 -25.31 5.47 -6.42
N TRP A 8 -25.70 4.21 -6.60
CA TRP A 8 -25.81 3.57 -7.90
C TRP A 8 -27.21 3.78 -8.44
N ARG A 9 -27.32 4.32 -9.65
CA ARG A 9 -28.59 4.58 -10.33
C ARG A 9 -28.49 4.12 -11.76
N ASP A 10 -29.60 3.62 -12.27
CA ASP A 10 -29.73 3.35 -13.70
C ASP A 10 -29.45 4.61 -14.52
N GLY A 11 -28.74 4.44 -15.64
CA GLY A 11 -28.31 5.53 -16.52
C GLY A 11 -27.22 6.47 -15.97
N ALA A 12 -26.67 6.24 -14.77
CA ALA A 12 -25.56 7.04 -14.26
C ALA A 12 -24.22 6.66 -14.93
N PHE A 13 -23.44 7.65 -15.35
CA PHE A 13 -22.08 7.42 -15.82
C PHE A 13 -21.18 6.93 -14.69
N LEU A 14 -20.34 5.95 -15.01
CA LEU A 14 -19.30 5.45 -14.10
C LEU A 14 -18.14 6.44 -14.04
N VAL A 15 -17.72 6.78 -12.83
CA VAL A 15 -16.57 7.65 -12.59
C VAL A 15 -15.62 7.03 -11.55
N PRO A 16 -14.29 7.20 -11.68
CA PRO A 16 -13.32 6.56 -10.77
C PRO A 16 -13.58 6.82 -9.29
N GLN A 17 -14.13 7.99 -8.95
CA GLN A 17 -14.43 8.40 -7.58
C GLN A 17 -15.48 7.48 -6.93
N GLN A 18 -16.42 6.91 -7.68
CA GLN A 18 -17.41 5.97 -7.11
C GLN A 18 -16.70 4.74 -6.54
N PHE A 19 -15.80 4.13 -7.32
CA PHE A 19 -15.03 2.96 -6.91
C PHE A 19 -14.04 3.30 -5.78
N GLN A 20 -13.33 4.41 -5.90
CA GLN A 20 -12.37 4.85 -4.88
C GLN A 20 -13.05 5.09 -3.52
N GLN A 21 -14.23 5.71 -3.50
CA GLN A 21 -14.93 5.99 -2.24
C GLN A 21 -15.59 4.74 -1.66
N GLN A 22 -16.09 3.83 -2.50
CA GLN A 22 -16.59 2.53 -2.04
C GLN A 22 -15.48 1.72 -1.39
N ALA A 23 -14.33 1.56 -2.05
CA ALA A 23 -13.19 0.82 -1.49
C ALA A 23 -12.70 1.42 -0.15
N ARG A 24 -12.69 2.76 -0.05
CA ARG A 24 -12.36 3.44 1.21
C ARG A 24 -13.39 3.21 2.32
N TRP A 25 -14.67 3.11 1.97
CA TRP A 25 -15.72 2.77 2.93
C TRP A 25 -15.52 1.33 3.45
N ASP A 26 -15.27 0.38 2.56
CA ASP A 26 -15.08 -1.02 2.94
C ASP A 26 -13.84 -1.21 3.84
N ALA A 27 -12.73 -0.53 3.51
CA ALA A 27 -11.54 -0.49 4.37
C ALA A 27 -11.82 0.11 5.75
N HIS A 28 -12.63 1.18 5.82
CA HIS A 28 -13.03 1.80 7.08
C HIS A 28 -13.93 0.88 7.93
N VAL A 29 -14.85 0.14 7.31
CA VAL A 29 -15.67 -0.86 8.01
C VAL A 29 -14.78 -1.94 8.63
N ALA A 30 -13.83 -2.50 7.86
CA ALA A 30 -12.90 -3.50 8.36
C ALA A 30 -12.03 -3.01 9.54
N ASP A 31 -11.54 -1.77 9.46
CA ASP A 31 -10.79 -1.14 10.56
C ASP A 31 -11.67 -0.92 11.80
N THR A 32 -12.91 -0.47 11.60
CA THR A 32 -13.87 -0.25 12.70
C THR A 32 -14.18 -1.55 13.44
N VAL A 33 -14.43 -2.64 12.71
CA VAL A 33 -14.66 -3.97 13.31
C VAL A 33 -13.43 -4.42 14.10
N SER A 34 -12.22 -4.28 13.53
CA SER A 34 -10.98 -4.64 14.22
C SER A 34 -10.79 -3.89 15.55
N ARG A 35 -11.16 -2.60 15.59
CA ARG A 35 -11.07 -1.75 16.79
C ARG A 35 -12.08 -2.11 17.88
N MET A 36 -13.13 -2.87 17.56
CA MET A 36 -14.03 -3.40 18.58
C MET A 36 -13.33 -4.42 19.48
N ALA A 37 -12.32 -5.12 18.95
CA ALA A 37 -11.60 -6.18 19.67
C ALA A 37 -10.22 -5.74 20.18
N LEU A 38 -9.55 -4.79 19.51
CA LEU A 38 -8.16 -4.43 19.79
C LEU A 38 -7.97 -2.91 19.88
N ALA A 39 -7.17 -2.46 20.85
CA ALA A 39 -6.81 -1.04 20.99
C ALA A 39 -5.95 -0.53 19.80
N HIS A 40 -5.02 -1.37 19.33
CA HIS A 40 -4.08 -1.04 18.26
C HIS A 40 -4.06 -2.16 17.21
N PRO A 41 -5.06 -2.22 16.30
CA PRO A 41 -5.14 -3.25 15.27
C PRO A 41 -4.22 -2.91 14.08
N TRP A 42 -2.94 -2.65 14.33
CA TRP A 42 -1.92 -2.33 13.35
C TRP A 42 -0.55 -2.82 13.84
N GLY A 43 0.39 -3.01 12.93
CA GLY A 43 1.71 -3.54 13.23
C GLY A 43 2.23 -4.49 12.15
N VAL A 44 3.29 -5.21 12.48
CA VAL A 44 3.97 -6.16 11.59
C VAL A 44 3.40 -7.56 11.80
N LEU A 45 2.95 -8.20 10.72
CA LEU A 45 2.60 -9.62 10.70
C LEU A 45 3.80 -10.46 10.25
N ARG A 46 4.54 -9.99 9.24
CA ARG A 46 5.78 -10.59 8.73
C ARG A 46 6.77 -9.50 8.31
N ALA A 47 8.04 -9.68 8.66
CA ALA A 47 9.15 -8.88 8.17
C ALA A 47 10.40 -9.75 8.05
N GLU A 48 10.74 -10.12 6.82
CA GLU A 48 11.85 -11.00 6.49
C GLU A 48 12.84 -10.27 5.58
N PHE A 49 14.13 -10.50 5.81
CA PHE A 49 15.22 -9.81 5.13
C PHE A 49 16.32 -10.78 4.70
N ASP A 50 17.03 -10.42 3.63
CA ASP A 50 18.22 -11.13 3.18
C ASP A 50 19.43 -10.75 4.05
N ALA A 51 19.82 -11.65 4.95
CA ALA A 51 20.98 -11.47 5.82
C ALA A 51 22.32 -11.47 5.06
N SER A 52 22.40 -12.10 3.87
CA SER A 52 23.65 -12.17 3.11
C SER A 52 24.02 -10.83 2.49
N ALA A 53 23.02 -10.04 2.07
CA ALA A 53 23.21 -8.69 1.53
C ALA A 53 23.83 -7.70 2.54
N LEU A 54 23.67 -7.94 3.84
CA LEU A 54 24.26 -7.09 4.88
C LEU A 54 25.79 -7.08 4.84
N THR A 55 26.43 -8.13 4.33
CA THR A 55 27.89 -8.16 4.13
C THR A 55 28.38 -7.10 3.15
N LEU A 56 27.48 -6.57 2.32
CA LEU A 56 27.72 -5.49 1.36
C LEU A 56 27.05 -4.18 1.78
N SER A 57 26.72 -4.04 3.07
CA SER A 57 26.01 -2.86 3.63
C SER A 57 24.66 -2.58 2.97
N ARG A 58 23.94 -3.63 2.54
CA ARG A 58 22.61 -3.53 1.93
C ARG A 58 21.58 -4.30 2.73
N LEU A 59 20.44 -3.68 2.99
CA LEU A 59 19.27 -4.33 3.56
C LEU A 59 18.20 -4.51 2.50
N ASN A 60 17.91 -5.77 2.18
CA ASN A 60 16.85 -6.17 1.25
C ASN A 60 15.74 -6.88 2.00
N ALA A 61 14.51 -6.40 1.87
CA ALA A 61 13.35 -7.15 2.31
C ALA A 61 13.08 -8.31 1.34
N THR A 62 12.71 -9.47 1.87
CA THR A 62 12.28 -10.63 1.08
C THR A 62 10.77 -10.88 1.22
N ARG A 63 10.17 -10.47 2.35
CA ARG A 63 8.73 -10.52 2.58
C ARG A 63 8.30 -9.50 3.63
N LEU A 64 7.26 -8.73 3.32
CA LEU A 64 6.64 -7.79 4.25
C LEU A 64 5.12 -7.97 4.24
N ILE A 65 4.54 -8.21 5.41
CA ILE A 65 3.10 -8.14 5.65
C ILE A 65 2.89 -7.21 6.83
N VAL A 66 2.40 -6.00 6.58
CA VAL A 66 2.34 -4.91 7.55
C VAL A 66 1.01 -4.18 7.44
N ARG A 67 0.32 -4.00 8.57
CA ARG A 67 -0.86 -3.15 8.66
C ARG A 67 -0.48 -1.80 9.28
N PHE A 68 -0.68 -0.72 8.54
CA PHE A 68 -0.45 0.64 9.02
C PHE A 68 -1.58 1.12 9.93
N ALA A 69 -1.30 2.13 10.76
CA ALA A 69 -2.24 2.69 11.72
C ALA A 69 -3.50 3.32 11.08
N ASP A 70 -3.42 3.69 9.80
CA ASP A 70 -4.56 4.16 8.99
C ASP A 70 -5.47 3.04 8.48
N GLY A 71 -5.15 1.78 8.82
CA GLY A 71 -5.89 0.58 8.43
C GLY A 71 -5.41 -0.07 7.13
N THR A 72 -4.48 0.54 6.41
CA THR A 72 -3.94 0.01 5.15
C THR A 72 -3.07 -1.21 5.41
N LEU A 73 -3.40 -2.31 4.75
CA LEU A 73 -2.57 -3.51 4.73
C LEU A 73 -1.65 -3.45 3.50
N ILE A 74 -0.36 -3.71 3.72
CA ILE A 74 0.63 -3.98 2.70
C ILE A 74 1.01 -5.45 2.81
N ASP A 75 0.94 -6.17 1.70
CA ASP A 75 1.27 -7.59 1.59
C ASP A 75 2.07 -7.87 0.31
N THR A 76 3.38 -8.04 0.48
CA THR A 76 4.30 -8.23 -0.66
C THR A 76 4.27 -9.64 -1.25
N GLU A 77 3.52 -10.56 -0.67
CA GLU A 77 3.31 -11.90 -1.22
C GLU A 77 2.10 -11.94 -2.15
N LEU A 78 1.13 -11.04 -1.93
CA LEU A 78 -0.17 -11.07 -2.63
C LEU A 78 -0.41 -9.89 -3.56
N ALA A 79 -0.11 -8.66 -3.15
CA ALA A 79 -0.62 -7.47 -3.83
C ALA A 79 0.41 -6.34 -4.03
N ASP A 80 1.46 -6.29 -3.22
CA ASP A 80 2.44 -5.21 -3.24
C ASP A 80 3.82 -5.68 -3.72
N ILE A 81 4.60 -4.75 -4.28
CA ILE A 81 6.00 -5.00 -4.62
C ILE A 81 6.90 -4.78 -3.40
N LEU A 82 8.03 -5.51 -3.35
CA LEU A 82 9.06 -5.25 -2.34
C LEU A 82 9.61 -3.82 -2.47
N PRO A 83 9.93 -3.14 -1.35
CA PRO A 83 10.58 -1.83 -1.40
C PRO A 83 11.98 -1.94 -2.01
N PRO A 84 12.52 -0.83 -2.55
CA PRO A 84 13.89 -0.80 -3.04
C PRO A 84 14.89 -1.09 -1.92
N VAL A 85 16.06 -1.59 -2.31
CA VAL A 85 17.20 -1.85 -1.43
C VAL A 85 17.51 -0.64 -0.56
N ARG A 86 17.68 -0.86 0.75
CA ARG A 86 18.16 0.18 1.64
C ARG A 86 19.67 0.06 1.80
N ASP A 87 20.39 1.06 1.28
CA ASP A 87 21.81 1.24 1.56
C ASP A 87 21.99 1.71 3.01
N VAL A 88 22.84 1.02 3.76
CA VAL A 88 23.18 1.35 5.15
C VAL A 88 24.68 1.63 5.32
N SER A 89 25.44 1.74 4.23
CA SER A 89 26.88 2.04 4.27
C SER A 89 27.21 3.41 4.87
N ASP A 90 26.31 4.38 4.72
CA ASP A 90 26.48 5.74 5.24
C ASP A 90 26.25 5.86 6.76
N VAL A 91 25.85 4.78 7.43
CA VAL A 91 25.49 4.82 8.85
C VAL A 91 26.71 4.53 9.72
N MET A 92 27.27 5.57 10.34
CA MET A 92 28.43 5.47 11.25
C MET A 92 28.05 5.13 12.70
N GLN A 93 27.09 4.22 12.90
CA GLN A 93 26.59 3.85 14.23
C GLN A 93 26.65 2.32 14.42
N ASP A 94 26.84 1.89 15.67
CA ASP A 94 26.86 0.46 16.03
C ASP A 94 25.50 -0.24 15.85
N SER A 95 24.43 0.56 15.75
CA SER A 95 23.06 0.07 15.50
C SER A 95 22.31 1.09 14.65
N VAL A 96 21.48 0.60 13.73
CA VAL A 96 20.62 1.42 12.88
C VAL A 96 19.17 0.97 13.03
N GLU A 97 18.26 1.93 13.25
CA GLU A 97 16.83 1.67 13.19
C GLU A 97 16.34 1.89 11.75
N VAL A 98 15.65 0.91 11.20
CA VAL A 98 15.05 0.99 9.86
C VAL A 98 13.54 0.92 9.98
N LEU A 99 12.88 1.90 9.38
CA LEU A 99 11.42 2.02 9.37
C LEU A 99 10.87 1.73 7.99
N LEU A 100 9.77 0.97 7.92
CA LEU A 100 8.95 0.88 6.71
C LEU A 100 8.07 2.14 6.63
N ALA A 101 8.19 2.88 5.54
CA ALA A 101 7.45 4.11 5.32
C ALA A 101 6.38 3.94 4.24
N LEU A 102 5.19 4.48 4.49
CA LEU A 102 4.10 4.58 3.52
C LEU A 102 3.64 6.04 3.41
N PRO A 103 3.71 6.68 2.23
CA PRO A 103 3.29 8.08 2.09
C PRO A 103 1.82 8.28 2.49
N LEU A 104 1.53 9.40 3.14
CA LEU A 104 0.17 9.71 3.60
C LEU A 104 -0.80 9.87 2.43
N LEU A 105 -2.01 9.34 2.58
CA LEU A 105 -3.08 9.56 1.61
C LEU A 105 -3.53 11.03 1.64
N SER A 106 -3.45 11.68 0.49
CA SER A 106 -3.95 13.04 0.29
C SER A 106 -5.44 13.08 0.01
N ALA A 107 -6.16 13.85 0.81
CA ALA A 107 -7.58 14.15 0.60
C ALA A 107 -7.86 14.98 -0.66
N SER A 108 -6.92 15.85 -1.04
CA SER A 108 -7.02 16.75 -2.18
C SER A 108 -6.59 16.11 -3.50
N GLY A 109 -6.31 14.80 -3.53
CA GLY A 109 -5.78 14.11 -4.70
C GLY A 109 -4.27 14.22 -4.83
N GLY A 110 -3.74 13.88 -6.01
CA GLY A 110 -2.30 13.81 -6.29
C GLY A 110 -1.62 12.65 -5.56
N ASN A 111 -2.29 11.50 -5.48
CA ASN A 111 -1.79 10.32 -4.76
C ASN A 111 -1.00 9.35 -5.65
N LEU A 112 -1.10 9.45 -6.98
CA LEU A 112 -0.36 8.64 -7.93
C LEU A 112 0.99 9.27 -8.24
N ASP A 113 2.07 8.53 -8.02
CA ASP A 113 3.40 8.83 -8.54
C ASP A 113 3.43 8.61 -10.05
N ASP A 114 3.41 9.70 -10.80
CA ASP A 114 3.39 9.76 -12.27
C ASP A 114 4.75 10.24 -12.84
N GLY A 115 5.79 10.25 -12.01
CA GLY A 115 7.12 10.75 -12.35
C GLY A 115 7.23 12.27 -12.40
N GLN A 116 6.15 13.02 -12.15
CA GLN A 116 6.20 14.48 -12.05
C GLN A 116 6.72 14.92 -10.69
N GLU A 117 7.53 15.97 -10.69
CA GLU A 117 8.09 16.54 -9.46
C GLU A 117 6.98 16.91 -8.47
N SER A 118 7.21 16.59 -7.19
CA SER A 118 6.24 16.84 -6.14
C SER A 118 6.96 17.21 -4.85
N ALA A 119 6.40 18.19 -4.13
CA ALA A 119 6.93 18.61 -2.83
C ALA A 119 6.76 17.54 -1.72
N ARG A 120 6.08 16.43 -2.00
CA ARG A 120 5.86 15.31 -1.07
C ARG A 120 5.84 13.98 -1.83
N PRO A 121 6.21 12.86 -1.17
CA PRO A 121 6.05 11.54 -1.77
C PRO A 121 4.57 11.22 -1.98
N ARG A 122 4.27 10.49 -3.06
CA ARG A 122 2.91 10.06 -3.42
C ARG A 122 2.71 8.59 -3.09
N ARG A 123 1.51 8.24 -2.63
CA ARG A 123 1.23 6.94 -2.00
C ARG A 123 1.13 5.78 -2.98
N TRP A 124 0.62 6.04 -4.18
CA TRP A 124 0.30 5.01 -5.17
C TRP A 124 1.32 5.02 -6.29
N ARG A 125 1.56 3.84 -6.84
CA ARG A 125 2.23 3.63 -8.13
C ARG A 125 1.26 2.86 -9.02
N ALA A 126 1.37 3.06 -10.33
CA ALA A 126 0.63 2.30 -11.32
C ALA A 126 1.59 1.32 -11.99
N GLU A 127 1.10 0.10 -12.21
CA GLU A 127 1.76 -0.94 -12.97
C GLU A 127 0.72 -1.53 -13.92
N GLN A 128 1.09 -1.74 -15.18
CA GLN A 128 0.23 -2.43 -16.13
C GLN A 128 0.50 -3.92 -16.06
N VAL A 129 -0.52 -4.71 -15.74
CA VAL A 129 -0.40 -6.16 -15.56
C VAL A 129 -1.48 -6.89 -16.33
N THR A 130 -1.13 -7.98 -16.98
CA THR A 130 -2.10 -8.87 -17.62
C THR A 130 -2.80 -9.73 -16.58
N VAL A 131 -4.07 -9.47 -16.33
CA VAL A 131 -4.89 -10.16 -15.31
C VAL A 131 -5.86 -11.14 -15.98
N GLN A 132 -6.00 -12.32 -15.37
CA GLN A 132 -6.93 -13.37 -15.78
C GLN A 132 -8.37 -12.98 -15.40
N GLU A 133 -9.28 -12.99 -16.38
CA GLU A 133 -10.71 -12.93 -16.10
C GLU A 133 -11.15 -14.26 -15.48
N LEU A 134 -11.82 -14.20 -14.34
CA LEU A 134 -12.06 -15.37 -13.47
C LEU A 134 -13.33 -16.15 -13.82
N ALA A 135 -14.25 -15.59 -14.60
CA ALA A 135 -15.43 -16.30 -15.07
C ALA A 135 -15.15 -17.16 -16.32
N GLY A 136 -14.24 -16.71 -17.17
CA GLY A 136 -13.87 -17.30 -18.45
C GLY A 136 -12.39 -17.63 -18.55
N HIS A 137 -11.84 -17.45 -19.75
CA HIS A 137 -10.46 -17.82 -20.07
C HIS A 137 -9.64 -16.64 -20.61
N GLU A 138 -10.24 -15.46 -20.70
CA GLU A 138 -9.63 -14.27 -21.29
C GLU A 138 -8.62 -13.63 -20.34
N ARG A 139 -7.66 -12.90 -20.92
CA ARG A 139 -6.71 -12.09 -20.16
C ARG A 139 -6.71 -10.68 -20.73
N SER A 140 -6.60 -9.69 -19.86
CA SER A 140 -6.57 -8.29 -20.25
C SER A 140 -5.56 -7.51 -19.45
N GLU A 141 -4.95 -6.51 -20.07
CA GLU A 141 -4.09 -5.55 -19.38
C GLU A 141 -4.96 -4.62 -18.52
N LEU A 142 -4.61 -4.53 -17.24
CA LEU A 142 -5.19 -3.61 -16.25
C LEU A 142 -4.12 -2.65 -15.73
#